data_AF-A0A355AWA0-F1
#
_entry.id   AF-A0A355AWA0-F1
#
_cell.length_a   1.000
_cell.length_b   1.000
_cell.length_c   1.000
_cell.angle_alpha   90.00
_cell.angle_beta   90.00
_cell.angle_gamma   90.00
#
_symmetry.space_group_name_H-M   'P 1'
#
loop_
_entity.id
_entity.type
_entity.pdbx_description
1 polymer ?
#
loop_
_entity_poly.entity_id
_entity_poly.type
_entity_poly.pdbx_seq_one_letter_code
_entity_poly.pdbx_strand_id
1 'polypeptide(L)'
;MTQPPSNRSRQRRMKTSSQSGLFPDTGGVLTGTVDRIRFRAEDTGYTVLVVQPDGDFPPVAVVGYLSSIQEGERAEFEGEWKEHPRFGRQFHAILSKPIIPTTVEGIEKFLASGTLKNIGPALAKRIVSRFGADSLDIIENEPRRLLAIPGLGEKKLAGMVESWKSQSEIKEVILFLQEYDVPLYLAEKIFRAYGAAATHVLRENPYRLPTDIYGVGFRTADRVAQKLGVPADAPSRLEAGAVYVLNRLGETNGHVYVPMDHLIAEAADILDAPRARVGEAVASLQKSGAVVVETLSSPPAGGEGGES
;
A
#
# COMPACT_ATOMS: atom_id res chain seq x y z
N MET A 1 8.79 -41.12 64.84
CA MET A 1 9.50 -40.53 63.69
C MET A 1 8.59 -40.66 62.47
N THR A 2 7.64 -39.74 62.32
CA THR A 2 7.69 -38.59 61.39
C THR A 2 7.63 -39.03 59.91
N GLN A 3 6.42 -38.99 59.33
CA GLN A 3 6.16 -38.43 58.01
C GLN A 3 4.63 -38.31 57.78
N PRO A 4 4.10 -37.11 57.49
CA PRO A 4 2.74 -36.96 56.96
C PRO A 4 2.73 -37.10 55.42
N PRO A 5 1.64 -37.57 54.80
CA PRO A 5 1.59 -37.76 53.36
C PRO A 5 1.25 -36.48 52.59
N SER A 6 2.08 -36.26 51.56
CA SER A 6 1.84 -35.62 50.26
C SER A 6 0.77 -34.53 50.13
N ASN A 7 1.24 -33.29 49.98
CA ASN A 7 0.49 -32.16 49.46
C ASN A 7 0.27 -32.32 47.93
N ARG A 8 -0.93 -32.77 47.52
CA ARG A 8 -1.39 -32.61 46.12
C ARG A 8 -2.19 -31.32 46.00
N SER A 9 -1.51 -30.22 45.75
CA SER A 9 -2.10 -28.99 45.25
C SER A 9 -2.67 -29.24 43.84
N ARG A 10 -3.99 -29.45 43.78
CA ARG A 10 -4.78 -29.37 42.54
C ARG A 10 -4.63 -27.95 41.98
N GLN A 11 -3.77 -27.76 40.97
CA GLN A 11 -3.89 -26.65 40.04
C GLN A 11 -5.30 -26.72 39.42
N ARG A 12 -6.18 -25.80 39.85
CA ARG A 12 -7.39 -25.47 39.10
C ARG A 12 -6.90 -24.95 37.75
N ARG A 13 -6.97 -25.77 36.70
CA ARG A 13 -6.95 -25.28 35.31
C ARG A 13 -8.09 -24.27 35.20
N MET A 14 -7.76 -22.98 35.19
CA MET A 14 -8.67 -21.96 34.69
C MET A 14 -8.96 -22.36 33.25
N LYS A 15 -10.19 -22.81 33.00
CA LYS A 15 -10.71 -22.98 31.65
C LYS A 15 -10.59 -21.61 30.98
N THR A 16 -9.73 -21.51 29.98
CA THR A 16 -9.73 -20.44 29.00
C THR A 16 -11.15 -20.35 28.43
N SER A 17 -11.90 -19.34 28.87
CA SER A 17 -13.16 -18.96 28.26
C SER A 17 -12.87 -18.62 26.79
N SER A 18 -13.50 -19.37 25.89
CA SER A 18 -13.37 -19.15 24.45
C SER A 18 -13.81 -17.73 24.11
N GLN A 19 -12.88 -16.89 23.64
CA GLN A 19 -13.12 -15.51 23.20
C GLN A 19 -13.97 -15.41 21.91
N SER A 20 -14.61 -16.50 21.49
CA SER A 20 -15.38 -16.62 20.26
C SER A 20 -16.69 -15.81 20.25
N GLY A 21 -17.15 -15.30 21.41
CA GLY A 21 -18.36 -14.46 21.50
C GLY A 21 -18.13 -12.97 21.74
N LEU A 22 -16.88 -12.51 21.86
CA LEU A 22 -16.54 -11.11 22.20
C LEU A 22 -16.28 -10.23 20.98
N PHE A 23 -16.18 -10.81 19.80
CA PHE A 23 -15.81 -10.12 18.57
C PHE A 23 -16.70 -10.60 17.42
N PRO A 24 -16.97 -9.75 16.41
CA PRO A 24 -17.69 -10.17 15.22
C PRO A 24 -16.94 -11.33 14.52
N ASP A 25 -17.57 -12.49 14.45
CA ASP A 25 -17.06 -13.66 13.71
C ASP A 25 -17.65 -13.66 12.29
N THR A 26 -17.44 -12.56 11.57
CA THR A 26 -18.09 -12.24 10.30
C THR A 26 -17.38 -12.83 9.08
N GLY A 27 -16.63 -13.94 9.25
CA GLY A 27 -16.03 -14.65 8.11
C GLY A 27 -15.01 -13.84 7.31
N GLY A 28 -14.30 -12.91 7.98
CA GLY A 28 -13.26 -12.09 7.36
C GLY A 28 -13.68 -10.67 6.97
N VAL A 29 -14.87 -10.22 7.36
CA VAL A 29 -15.29 -8.82 7.23
C VAL A 29 -15.55 -8.22 8.61
N LEU A 30 -15.20 -6.95 8.82
CA LEU A 30 -15.47 -6.20 10.05
C LEU A 30 -15.99 -4.82 9.66
N THR A 31 -17.16 -4.43 10.14
CA THR A 31 -17.72 -3.10 9.87
C THR A 31 -17.84 -2.31 11.16
N GLY A 32 -17.44 -1.04 11.13
CA GLY A 32 -17.51 -0.19 12.31
C GLY A 32 -17.01 1.23 12.08
N THR A 33 -17.11 2.04 13.13
CA THR A 33 -16.64 3.44 13.13
C THR A 33 -15.24 3.50 13.74
N VAL A 34 -14.34 4.25 13.12
CA VAL A 34 -12.99 4.47 13.64
C VAL A 34 -13.06 5.45 14.81
N ASP A 35 -12.85 4.97 16.02
CA ASP A 35 -12.84 5.81 17.22
C ASP A 35 -11.61 6.70 17.28
N ARG A 36 -10.43 6.11 17.01
CA ARG A 36 -9.15 6.82 17.01
C ARG A 36 -8.06 6.09 16.23
N ILE A 37 -7.06 6.84 15.75
CA ILE A 37 -5.83 6.32 15.17
C ILE A 37 -4.76 6.28 16.28
N ARG A 38 -4.34 5.07 16.69
CA ARG A 38 -3.29 4.91 17.72
C ARG A 38 -1.89 5.16 17.17
N PHE A 39 -1.67 4.82 15.91
CA PHE A 39 -0.36 4.93 15.27
C PHE A 39 -0.54 4.95 13.75
N ARG A 40 0.30 5.74 13.07
CA ARG A 40 0.43 5.74 11.62
C ARG A 40 1.89 5.96 11.27
N ALA A 41 2.46 5.04 10.51
CA ALA A 41 3.81 5.16 9.97
C ALA A 41 3.78 6.00 8.69
N GLU A 42 4.48 7.14 8.67
CA GLU A 42 4.48 8.07 7.54
C GLU A 42 5.13 7.49 6.28
N ASP A 43 6.09 6.59 6.44
CA ASP A 43 6.89 5.97 5.37
C ASP A 43 6.18 4.80 4.68
N THR A 44 5.47 3.99 5.46
CA THR A 44 4.84 2.75 4.99
C THR A 44 3.33 2.84 4.90
N GLY A 45 2.69 3.78 5.60
CA GLY A 45 1.22 3.89 5.70
C GLY A 45 0.59 2.85 6.64
N TYR A 46 1.41 2.00 7.26
CA TYR A 46 0.94 1.07 8.28
C TYR A 46 0.27 1.84 9.42
N THR A 47 -0.96 1.48 9.71
CA THR A 47 -1.85 2.19 10.61
C THR A 47 -2.48 1.22 11.60
N VAL A 48 -2.54 1.64 12.86
CA VAL A 48 -3.24 0.94 13.95
C VAL A 48 -4.45 1.78 14.36
N LEU A 49 -5.63 1.29 14.05
CA LEU A 49 -6.91 1.90 14.36
C LEU A 49 -7.53 1.25 15.59
N VAL A 50 -8.33 2.03 16.32
CA VAL A 50 -9.36 1.49 17.21
C VAL A 50 -10.69 1.68 16.48
N VAL A 51 -11.38 0.59 16.23
CA VAL A 51 -12.67 0.57 15.54
C VAL A 51 -13.72 0.09 16.52
N GLN A 52 -14.79 0.86 16.69
CA GLN A 52 -16.01 0.43 17.36
C GLN A 52 -16.85 -0.35 16.33
N PRO A 53 -16.94 -1.69 16.44
CA PRO A 53 -17.72 -2.48 15.48
C PRO A 53 -19.20 -2.15 15.59
N ASP A 54 -19.93 -2.33 14.49
CA ASP A 54 -21.38 -2.22 14.49
C ASP A 54 -22.01 -3.32 15.38
N GLY A 55 -22.99 -2.95 16.19
CA GLY A 55 -23.60 -3.83 17.19
C GLY A 55 -23.03 -3.61 18.60
N ASP A 56 -23.40 -4.47 19.54
CA ASP A 56 -22.94 -4.40 20.94
C ASP A 56 -21.65 -5.21 21.11
N PHE A 57 -20.56 -4.68 20.53
CA PHE A 57 -19.23 -5.26 20.62
C PHE A 57 -18.25 -4.27 21.24
N PRO A 58 -17.23 -4.72 21.98
CA PRO A 58 -16.17 -3.83 22.46
C PRO A 58 -15.33 -3.27 21.29
N PRO A 59 -14.66 -2.12 21.48
CA PRO A 59 -13.71 -1.59 20.50
C PRO A 59 -12.59 -2.60 20.18
N VAL A 60 -12.24 -2.68 18.90
CA VAL A 60 -11.29 -3.63 18.33
C VAL A 60 -10.08 -2.90 17.77
N ALA A 61 -8.89 -3.47 17.92
CA ALA A 61 -7.71 -3.02 17.22
C ALA A 61 -7.71 -3.55 15.78
N VAL A 62 -7.77 -2.64 14.80
CA VAL A 62 -7.65 -2.96 13.38
C VAL A 62 -6.30 -2.47 12.88
N VAL A 63 -5.55 -3.34 12.21
CA VAL A 63 -4.20 -3.05 11.72
C VAL A 63 -4.09 -3.33 10.24
N GLY A 64 -3.34 -2.50 9.52
CA GLY A 64 -3.14 -2.66 8.09
C GLY A 64 -2.58 -1.40 7.45
N TYR A 65 -2.60 -1.35 6.12
CA TYR A 65 -2.21 -0.19 5.34
C TYR A 65 -3.47 0.64 5.06
N LEU A 66 -3.79 1.50 6.02
CA LEU A 66 -5.08 2.20 6.15
C LEU A 66 -4.85 3.71 6.27
N SER A 67 -3.94 4.24 5.45
CA SER A 67 -3.50 5.64 5.53
C SER A 67 -4.57 6.64 5.10
N SER A 68 -5.51 6.22 4.24
CA SER A 68 -6.64 7.03 3.78
C SER A 68 -7.72 7.21 4.85
N ILE A 69 -7.93 6.21 5.70
CA ILE A 69 -8.99 6.19 6.71
C ILE A 69 -8.77 7.24 7.80
N GLN A 70 -9.80 7.98 8.17
CA GLN A 70 -9.74 9.02 9.22
C GLN A 70 -10.52 8.62 10.49
N GLU A 71 -10.23 9.31 11.60
CA GLU A 71 -11.04 9.19 12.81
C GLU A 71 -12.48 9.66 12.55
N GLY A 72 -13.47 8.97 13.11
CA GLY A 72 -14.89 9.21 12.88
C GLY A 72 -15.45 8.62 11.58
N GLU A 73 -14.60 8.06 10.72
CA GLU A 73 -15.05 7.40 9.49
C GLU A 73 -15.63 6.02 9.80
N ARG A 74 -16.77 5.68 9.18
CA ARG A 74 -17.31 4.32 9.19
C ARG A 74 -16.78 3.58 7.98
N ALA A 75 -16.20 2.41 8.19
CA ALA A 75 -15.61 1.62 7.13
C ALA A 75 -15.91 0.13 7.32
N GLU A 76 -15.92 -0.58 6.19
CA GLU A 76 -15.86 -2.02 6.11
C GLU A 76 -14.40 -2.43 5.92
N PHE A 77 -13.92 -3.36 6.73
CA PHE A 77 -12.58 -3.90 6.69
C PHE A 77 -12.68 -5.38 6.30
N GLU A 78 -12.06 -5.76 5.19
CA GLU A 78 -11.90 -7.17 4.82
C GLU A 78 -10.52 -7.65 5.24
N GLY A 79 -10.43 -8.84 5.82
CA GLY A 79 -9.20 -9.33 6.40
C GLY A 79 -9.39 -10.56 7.28
N GLU A 80 -8.48 -10.72 8.24
CA GLU A 80 -8.45 -11.91 9.10
C GLU A 80 -8.11 -11.54 10.56
N TRP A 81 -8.66 -12.31 11.49
CA TRP A 81 -8.31 -12.18 12.91
C TRP A 81 -6.97 -12.84 13.18
N LYS A 82 -6.04 -12.12 13.81
CA LYS A 82 -4.77 -12.67 14.29
C LYS A 82 -4.53 -12.36 15.76
N GLU A 83 -3.76 -13.23 16.41
CA GLU A 83 -3.33 -13.05 17.80
C GLU A 83 -1.92 -12.43 17.81
N HIS A 84 -1.77 -11.22 18.33
CA HIS A 84 -0.46 -10.60 18.50
C HIS A 84 0.13 -10.94 19.88
N PRO A 85 1.39 -11.43 19.97
CA PRO A 85 1.98 -11.92 21.23
C PRO A 85 1.96 -10.92 22.40
N ARG A 86 2.01 -9.61 22.10
CA ARG A 86 2.03 -8.53 23.11
C ARG A 86 0.73 -7.74 23.22
N PHE A 87 -0.11 -7.75 22.18
CA PHE A 87 -1.24 -6.83 22.07
C PHE A 87 -2.59 -7.55 21.99
N GLY A 88 -2.58 -8.89 22.03
CA GLY A 88 -3.78 -9.72 21.98
C GLY A 88 -4.38 -9.78 20.58
N ARG A 89 -5.66 -10.14 20.51
CA ARG A 89 -6.39 -10.33 19.26
C ARG A 89 -6.61 -9.00 18.51
N GLN A 90 -6.25 -8.98 17.24
CA GLN A 90 -6.37 -7.84 16.33
C GLN A 90 -6.98 -8.29 15.00
N PHE A 91 -7.70 -7.40 14.34
CA PHE A 91 -8.17 -7.63 12.99
C PHE A 91 -7.14 -7.07 11.99
N HIS A 92 -6.54 -7.96 11.20
CA HIS A 92 -5.60 -7.57 10.15
C HIS A 92 -6.38 -7.29 8.86
N ALA A 93 -6.61 -6.01 8.58
CA ALA A 93 -7.30 -5.57 7.39
C ALA A 93 -6.38 -5.62 6.17
N ILE A 94 -6.84 -6.31 5.13
CA ILE A 94 -6.21 -6.42 3.81
C ILE A 94 -6.84 -5.41 2.83
N LEU A 95 -8.09 -5.03 3.08
CA LEU A 95 -8.80 -3.99 2.36
C LEU A 95 -9.68 -3.21 3.35
N SER A 96 -9.85 -1.92 3.07
CA SER A 96 -10.85 -1.09 3.74
C SER A 96 -11.66 -0.32 2.71
N LYS A 97 -12.98 -0.31 2.89
CA LYS A 97 -13.92 0.48 2.10
C LYS A 97 -14.62 1.48 3.01
N PRO A 98 -14.50 2.79 2.76
CA PRO A 98 -15.38 3.78 3.39
C PRO A 98 -16.83 3.38 3.14
N ILE A 99 -17.64 3.32 4.19
CA ILE A 99 -19.09 3.21 4.03
C ILE A 99 -19.61 4.63 3.95
N ILE A 100 -20.02 5.01 2.74
CA ILE A 100 -20.70 6.27 2.51
C ILE A 100 -22.03 6.22 3.28
N PRO A 101 -22.22 7.09 4.29
CA PRO A 101 -23.45 7.07 5.07
C PRO A 101 -24.63 7.51 4.21
N THR A 102 -25.74 6.80 4.34
CA THR A 102 -27.01 7.15 3.67
C THR A 102 -27.99 7.86 4.59
N THR A 103 -27.69 7.90 5.90
CA THR A 103 -28.51 8.59 6.90
C THR A 103 -28.00 10.01 7.11
N VAL A 104 -28.90 10.96 7.36
CA VAL A 104 -28.56 12.37 7.60
C VAL A 104 -27.55 12.53 8.75
N GLU A 105 -27.74 11.80 9.85
CA GLU A 105 -26.83 11.81 10.99
C GLU A 105 -25.43 11.24 10.64
N GLY A 106 -25.40 10.18 9.85
CA GLY A 106 -24.14 9.59 9.38
C GLY A 106 -23.39 10.54 8.45
N ILE A 107 -24.10 11.19 7.53
CA ILE A 107 -23.54 12.20 6.62
C ILE A 107 -22.98 13.37 7.41
N GLU A 108 -23.67 13.85 8.45
CA GLU A 108 -23.17 14.94 9.30
C GLU A 108 -21.84 14.56 9.96
N LYS A 109 -21.78 13.37 10.57
CA LYS A 109 -20.56 12.87 11.23
C LYS A 109 -19.41 12.71 10.24
N PHE A 110 -19.70 12.16 9.06
CA PHE A 110 -18.70 12.01 7.98
C PHE A 110 -18.18 13.37 7.51
N LEU A 111 -19.04 14.36 7.28
CA LEU A 111 -18.58 15.70 6.89
C LEU A 111 -17.78 16.40 8.00
N ALA A 112 -18.07 16.06 9.26
CA ALA A 112 -17.43 16.63 10.44
C ALA A 112 -16.11 15.93 10.85
N SER A 113 -15.78 14.78 10.26
CA SER A 113 -14.63 13.94 10.64
C SER A 113 -13.27 14.56 10.34
N GLY A 114 -13.24 15.65 9.57
CA GLY A 114 -12.00 16.24 9.06
C GLY A 114 -11.50 15.61 7.75
N THR A 115 -12.24 14.65 7.18
CA THR A 115 -11.94 14.07 5.87
C THR A 115 -11.98 15.11 4.75
N LEU A 116 -12.87 16.12 4.87
CA LEU A 116 -12.97 17.23 3.92
C LEU A 116 -12.32 18.49 4.49
N LYS A 117 -11.32 19.03 3.77
CA LYS A 117 -10.67 20.28 4.17
C LYS A 117 -11.70 21.39 4.36
N ASN A 118 -11.51 22.17 5.42
CA ASN A 118 -12.32 23.33 5.78
C ASN A 118 -13.79 23.04 6.18
N ILE A 119 -14.16 21.77 6.35
CA ILE A 119 -15.48 21.38 6.85
C ILE A 119 -15.32 20.89 8.29
N GLY A 120 -15.76 21.73 9.22
CA GLY A 120 -15.88 21.36 10.64
C GLY A 120 -17.34 21.06 11.02
N PRO A 121 -17.58 20.60 12.27
CA PRO A 121 -18.90 20.16 12.73
C PRO A 121 -20.02 21.18 12.48
N ALA A 122 -19.75 22.47 12.67
CA ALA A 122 -20.75 23.52 12.45
C ALA A 122 -21.16 23.68 10.98
N LEU A 123 -20.23 23.50 10.04
CA LEU A 123 -20.54 23.55 8.60
C LEU A 123 -21.20 22.25 8.14
N ALA A 124 -20.70 21.11 8.60
CA ALA A 124 -21.31 19.80 8.35
C ALA A 124 -22.81 19.82 8.71
N LYS A 125 -23.14 20.28 9.92
CA LYS A 125 -24.53 20.44 10.38
C LYS A 125 -25.37 21.31 9.46
N ARG A 126 -24.83 22.45 8.99
CA ARG A 126 -25.56 23.35 8.08
C ARG A 126 -25.78 22.74 6.70
N ILE A 127 -24.80 21.98 6.20
CA ILE A 127 -24.90 21.26 4.93
C ILE A 127 -26.06 20.27 5.01
N VAL A 128 -26.05 19.38 6.01
CA VAL A 128 -27.11 18.38 6.17
C VAL A 128 -28.46 18.97 6.52
N SER A 129 -28.52 20.07 7.27
CA SER A 129 -29.79 20.77 7.53
C SER A 129 -30.44 21.31 6.27
N ARG A 130 -29.64 21.66 5.26
CA ARG A 130 -30.15 22.22 3.99
C ARG A 130 -30.43 21.15 2.95
N PHE A 131 -29.57 20.14 2.86
CA PHE A 131 -29.54 19.18 1.76
C PHE A 131 -29.86 17.74 2.18
N GLY A 132 -29.94 17.46 3.48
CA GLY A 132 -30.34 16.15 4.00
C GLY A 132 -29.47 15.02 3.46
N ALA A 133 -30.13 13.93 3.04
CA ALA A 133 -29.46 12.76 2.47
C ALA A 133 -28.74 13.04 1.13
N ASP A 134 -29.15 14.09 0.41
CA ASP A 134 -28.59 14.46 -0.89
C ASP A 134 -27.29 15.28 -0.76
N SER A 135 -26.84 15.54 0.47
CA SER A 135 -25.66 16.38 0.71
C SER A 135 -24.41 15.87 -0.02
N LEU A 136 -24.21 14.55 -0.05
CA LEU A 136 -23.04 13.94 -0.70
C LEU A 136 -23.12 14.01 -2.23
N ASP A 137 -24.31 13.76 -2.78
CA ASP A 137 -24.58 13.89 -4.21
C ASP A 137 -24.35 15.34 -4.69
N ILE A 138 -24.79 16.32 -3.89
CA ILE A 138 -24.55 17.74 -4.19
C ILE A 138 -23.06 18.09 -4.13
N ILE A 139 -22.27 17.49 -3.24
CA ILE A 139 -20.82 17.72 -3.20
C ILE A 139 -20.15 17.19 -4.46
N GLU A 140 -20.60 16.04 -4.95
CA GLU A 140 -20.04 15.37 -6.12
C GLU A 140 -20.46 16.05 -7.43
N ASN A 141 -21.77 16.28 -7.60
CA ASN A 141 -22.37 16.64 -8.89
C ASN A 141 -22.71 18.13 -9.01
N GLU A 142 -23.05 18.80 -7.90
CA GLU A 142 -23.50 20.20 -7.92
C GLU A 142 -22.86 21.09 -6.83
N PRO A 143 -21.52 21.08 -6.64
CA PRO A 143 -20.88 21.66 -5.46
C PRO A 143 -21.15 23.16 -5.28
N ARG A 144 -21.41 23.90 -6.37
CA ARG A 144 -21.76 25.32 -6.31
C ARG A 144 -23.03 25.62 -5.51
N ARG A 145 -23.97 24.66 -5.40
CA ARG A 145 -25.18 24.82 -4.57
C ARG A 145 -24.84 25.02 -3.09
N LEU A 146 -23.68 24.53 -2.63
CA LEU A 146 -23.20 24.68 -1.27
C LEU A 146 -22.86 26.13 -0.90
N LEU A 147 -22.63 27.02 -1.87
CA LEU A 147 -22.41 28.46 -1.63
C LEU A 147 -23.62 29.16 -1.01
N ALA A 148 -24.80 28.57 -1.09
CA ALA A 148 -25.99 29.05 -0.42
C ALA A 148 -25.96 28.83 1.11
N ILE A 149 -24.95 28.13 1.64
CA ILE A 149 -24.77 27.88 3.07
C ILE A 149 -23.97 29.02 3.71
N PRO A 150 -24.52 29.70 4.74
CA PRO A 150 -23.79 30.74 5.46
C PRO A 150 -22.47 30.21 6.03
N GLY A 151 -21.37 30.89 5.71
CA GLY A 151 -20.02 30.55 6.17
C GLY A 151 -19.25 29.56 5.29
N LEU A 152 -19.85 29.09 4.18
CA LEU A 152 -19.22 28.29 3.13
C LEU A 152 -19.04 29.16 1.87
N GLY A 153 -17.91 29.89 1.82
CA GLY A 153 -17.54 30.69 0.64
C GLY A 153 -16.66 29.92 -0.35
N GLU A 154 -16.40 30.52 -1.50
CA GLU A 154 -15.65 29.94 -2.63
C GLU A 154 -14.36 29.23 -2.23
N LYS A 155 -13.54 29.83 -1.35
CA LYS A 155 -12.28 29.22 -0.89
C LYS A 155 -12.49 27.91 -0.13
N LYS A 156 -13.52 27.85 0.72
CA LYS A 156 -13.84 26.63 1.48
C LYS A 156 -14.43 25.57 0.56
N LEU A 157 -15.30 25.98 -0.36
CA LEU A 157 -15.86 25.09 -1.37
C LEU A 157 -14.77 24.45 -2.21
N ALA A 158 -13.82 25.23 -2.72
CA ALA A 158 -12.71 24.72 -3.53
C ALA A 158 -11.89 23.66 -2.77
N GLY A 159 -11.54 23.92 -1.51
CA GLY A 159 -10.81 22.94 -0.69
C GLY A 159 -11.62 21.68 -0.38
N MET A 160 -12.93 21.81 -0.20
CA MET A 160 -13.85 20.68 0.00
C MET A 160 -13.92 19.80 -1.25
N VAL A 161 -14.15 20.40 -2.41
CA VAL A 161 -14.23 19.69 -3.71
C VAL A 161 -12.90 19.01 -4.03
N GLU A 162 -11.77 19.69 -3.81
CA GLU A 162 -10.43 19.10 -3.98
C GLU A 162 -10.26 17.86 -3.09
N SER A 163 -10.65 17.95 -1.81
CA SER A 163 -10.54 16.83 -0.87
C SER A 163 -11.44 15.66 -1.26
N TRP A 164 -12.67 15.95 -1.68
CA TRP A 164 -13.63 14.95 -2.16
C TRP A 164 -13.11 14.21 -3.38
N LYS A 165 -12.57 14.95 -4.35
CA LYS A 165 -12.00 14.38 -5.57
C LYS A 165 -10.78 13.52 -5.27
N SER A 166 -9.88 14.00 -4.40
CA SER A 166 -8.68 13.27 -3.99
C SER A 166 -9.03 11.93 -3.32
N GLN A 167 -10.06 11.88 -2.46
CA GLN A 167 -10.51 10.63 -1.83
C GLN A 167 -11.02 9.61 -2.86
N SER A 168 -11.73 10.08 -3.87
CA SER A 168 -12.24 9.23 -4.95
C SER A 168 -11.10 8.69 -5.83
N GLU A 169 -10.14 9.54 -6.19
CA GLU A 169 -8.95 9.17 -6.97
C GLU A 169 -8.06 8.15 -6.23
N ILE A 170 -7.91 8.26 -4.91
CA ILE A 170 -7.21 7.25 -4.08
C ILE A 170 -7.84 5.87 -4.26
N LYS A 171 -9.17 5.80 -4.12
CA LYS A 171 -9.92 4.55 -4.20
C LYS A 171 -9.77 3.89 -5.56
N GLU A 172 -9.91 4.66 -6.64
CA GLU A 172 -9.77 4.14 -8.01
C GLU A 172 -8.38 3.55 -8.26
N VAL A 173 -7.33 4.24 -7.81
CA VAL A 173 -5.95 3.75 -7.94
C VAL A 173 -5.72 2.48 -7.13
N ILE A 174 -6.18 2.41 -5.88
CA ILE A 174 -6.02 1.21 -5.04
C ILE A 174 -6.76 0.02 -5.65
N LEU A 175 -8.01 0.21 -6.10
CA LEU A 175 -8.79 -0.85 -6.73
C LEU A 175 -8.12 -1.35 -8.01
N PHE A 176 -7.67 -0.43 -8.87
CA PHE A 176 -6.87 -0.76 -10.04
C PHE A 176 -5.67 -1.63 -9.63
N LEU A 177 -4.84 -1.18 -8.69
CA LEU A 177 -3.64 -1.89 -8.26
C LEU A 177 -3.92 -3.29 -7.70
N GLN A 178 -5.04 -3.46 -7.00
CA GLN A 178 -5.47 -4.76 -6.48
C GLN A 178 -5.89 -5.73 -7.58
N GLU A 179 -6.52 -5.28 -8.67
CA GLU A 179 -6.78 -6.12 -9.85
C GLU A 179 -5.49 -6.72 -10.43
N TYR A 180 -4.36 -6.02 -10.26
CA TYR A 180 -3.02 -6.46 -10.68
C TYR A 180 -2.24 -7.19 -9.56
N ASP A 181 -2.91 -7.68 -8.52
CA ASP A 181 -2.35 -8.35 -7.32
C ASP A 181 -1.30 -7.52 -6.56
N VAL A 182 -1.28 -6.19 -6.71
CA VAL A 182 -0.36 -5.37 -5.96
C VAL A 182 -0.79 -5.37 -4.49
N PRO A 183 0.07 -5.80 -3.55
CA PRO A 183 -0.26 -5.77 -2.13
C PRO A 183 -0.61 -4.35 -1.70
N LEU A 184 -1.58 -4.19 -0.80
CA LEU A 184 -2.11 -2.88 -0.39
C LEU A 184 -1.00 -1.91 0.09
N TYR A 185 0.01 -2.43 0.79
CA TYR A 185 1.15 -1.62 1.25
C TYR A 185 1.96 -0.99 0.12
N LEU A 186 2.09 -1.68 -1.01
CA LEU A 186 2.72 -1.12 -2.20
C LEU A 186 1.75 -0.21 -2.94
N ALA A 187 0.46 -0.54 -2.96
CA ALA A 187 -0.55 0.32 -3.58
C ALA A 187 -0.59 1.73 -2.96
N GLU A 188 -0.50 1.82 -1.63
CA GLU A 188 -0.40 3.11 -0.93
C GLU A 188 0.89 3.88 -1.25
N LYS A 189 2.03 3.17 -1.44
CA LYS A 189 3.29 3.81 -1.84
C LYS A 189 3.21 4.34 -3.27
N ILE A 190 2.60 3.58 -4.17
CA ILE A 190 2.38 3.95 -5.57
C ILE A 190 1.44 5.16 -5.66
N PHE A 191 0.34 5.15 -4.91
CA PHE A 191 -0.54 6.32 -4.85
C PHE A 191 0.19 7.55 -4.29
N ARG A 192 0.99 7.40 -3.22
CA ARG A 192 1.77 8.54 -2.70
C ARG A 192 2.76 9.12 -3.71
N ALA A 193 3.37 8.27 -4.54
CA ALA A 193 4.34 8.70 -5.54
C ALA A 193 3.69 9.38 -6.75
N TYR A 194 2.55 8.87 -7.23
CA TYR A 194 1.97 9.29 -8.52
C TYR A 194 0.56 9.90 -8.43
N GLY A 195 -0.10 9.82 -7.29
CA GLY A 195 -1.49 10.24 -7.10
C GLY A 195 -2.43 9.60 -8.11
N ALA A 196 -3.37 10.38 -8.63
CA ALA A 196 -4.30 9.96 -9.68
C ALA A 196 -3.61 9.51 -10.99
N ALA A 197 -2.37 9.94 -11.24
CA ALA A 197 -1.63 9.54 -12.44
C ALA A 197 -1.08 8.12 -12.37
N ALA A 198 -1.16 7.44 -11.21
CA ALA A 198 -0.63 6.08 -11.04
C ALA A 198 -1.12 5.10 -12.11
N THR A 199 -2.41 5.11 -12.44
CA THR A 199 -2.98 4.22 -13.46
C THR A 199 -2.41 4.48 -14.85
N HIS A 200 -2.19 5.75 -15.20
CA HIS A 200 -1.60 6.15 -16.48
C HIS A 200 -0.13 5.75 -16.56
N VAL A 201 0.66 6.10 -15.55
CA VAL A 201 2.10 5.76 -15.47
C VAL A 201 2.31 4.26 -15.61
N LEU A 202 1.47 3.44 -14.96
CA LEU A 202 1.59 1.99 -15.02
C LEU A 202 1.20 1.39 -16.36
N ARG A 203 0.20 1.97 -17.04
CA ARG A 203 -0.15 1.55 -18.41
C ARG A 203 0.91 1.94 -19.43
N GLU A 204 1.59 3.07 -19.22
CA GLU A 204 2.67 3.52 -20.10
C GLU A 204 3.94 2.71 -19.89
N ASN A 205 4.43 2.61 -18.64
CA ASN A 205 5.61 1.82 -18.31
C ASN A 205 5.61 1.38 -16.83
N PRO A 206 5.18 0.15 -16.52
CA PRO A 206 5.14 -0.36 -15.15
C PRO A 206 6.54 -0.55 -14.54
N TYR A 207 7.60 -0.64 -15.35
CA TYR A 207 8.98 -0.77 -14.89
C TYR A 207 9.58 0.53 -14.35
N ARG A 208 8.81 1.62 -14.32
CA ARG A 208 9.17 2.82 -13.54
C ARG A 208 9.06 2.61 -12.05
N LEU A 209 8.20 1.69 -11.61
CA LEU A 209 7.95 1.42 -10.20
C LEU A 209 9.22 1.20 -9.37
N PRO A 210 10.18 0.34 -9.77
CA PRO A 210 11.36 0.08 -8.97
C PRO A 210 12.37 1.23 -8.96
N THR A 211 12.30 2.10 -9.96
CA THR A 211 13.17 3.29 -10.06
C THR A 211 12.64 4.43 -9.19
N ASP A 212 11.32 4.65 -9.23
CA ASP A 212 10.70 5.82 -8.62
C ASP A 212 10.31 5.57 -7.15
N ILE A 213 10.13 4.30 -6.73
CA ILE A 213 9.55 3.97 -5.43
C ILE A 213 10.39 2.96 -4.65
N TYR A 214 11.01 3.44 -3.58
CA TYR A 214 11.78 2.59 -2.68
C TYR A 214 10.94 1.46 -2.04
N GLY A 215 11.44 0.23 -2.19
CA GLY A 215 10.79 -0.99 -1.70
C GLY A 215 9.75 -1.60 -2.65
N VAL A 216 9.53 -1.03 -3.84
CA VAL A 216 8.88 -1.73 -4.94
C VAL A 216 9.97 -2.34 -5.82
N GLY A 217 10.04 -3.67 -5.92
CA GLY A 217 11.08 -4.34 -6.70
C GLY A 217 10.65 -4.68 -8.13
N PHE A 218 11.63 -5.00 -9.00
CA PHE A 218 11.38 -5.47 -10.37
C PHE A 218 10.34 -6.58 -10.45
N ARG A 219 10.38 -7.58 -9.56
CA ARG A 219 9.41 -8.69 -9.56
C ARG A 219 7.96 -8.23 -9.38
N THR A 220 7.72 -7.18 -8.59
CA THR A 220 6.39 -6.60 -8.45
C THR A 220 5.99 -5.89 -9.74
N ALA A 221 6.90 -5.09 -10.31
CA ALA A 221 6.66 -4.39 -11.57
C ALA A 221 6.39 -5.35 -12.74
N ASP A 222 7.17 -6.43 -12.86
CA ASP A 222 7.04 -7.46 -13.90
C ASP A 222 5.69 -8.19 -13.81
N ARG A 223 5.22 -8.50 -12.60
CA ARG A 223 3.88 -9.09 -12.40
C ARG A 223 2.75 -8.15 -12.83
N VAL A 224 2.86 -6.86 -12.49
CA VAL A 224 1.90 -5.84 -12.95
C VAL A 224 1.94 -5.72 -14.47
N ALA A 225 3.14 -5.69 -15.05
CA ALA A 225 3.36 -5.58 -16.49
C ALA A 225 2.75 -6.74 -17.27
N GLN A 226 2.96 -7.98 -16.82
CA GLN A 226 2.42 -9.18 -17.46
C GLN A 226 0.89 -9.15 -17.49
N LYS A 227 0.25 -8.78 -16.36
CA LYS A 227 -1.21 -8.64 -16.28
C LYS A 227 -1.75 -7.48 -17.12
N LEU A 228 -0.97 -6.41 -17.32
CA LEU A 228 -1.29 -5.32 -18.26
C LEU A 228 -1.09 -5.72 -19.73
N GLY A 229 -0.59 -6.93 -20.01
CA GLY A 229 -0.35 -7.44 -21.36
C GLY A 229 0.96 -6.97 -21.98
N VAL A 230 1.93 -6.52 -21.18
CA VAL A 230 3.27 -6.19 -21.68
C VAL A 230 3.94 -7.47 -22.19
N PRO A 231 4.43 -7.51 -23.45
CA PRO A 231 5.10 -8.68 -24.02
C PRO A 231 6.34 -9.09 -23.21
N ALA A 232 6.61 -10.40 -23.17
CA ALA A 232 7.78 -10.94 -22.46
C ALA A 232 9.12 -10.45 -23.04
N ASP A 233 9.14 -10.09 -24.33
CA ASP A 233 10.30 -9.59 -25.07
C ASP A 233 10.29 -8.05 -25.23
N ALA A 234 9.40 -7.36 -24.52
CA ALA A 234 9.32 -5.91 -24.55
C ALA A 234 10.65 -5.28 -24.11
N PRO A 235 11.20 -4.29 -24.86
CA PRO A 235 12.47 -3.67 -24.51
C PRO A 235 12.51 -3.13 -23.08
N SER A 236 11.44 -2.49 -22.61
CA SER A 236 11.33 -1.96 -21.25
C SER A 236 11.46 -3.04 -20.17
N ARG A 237 10.94 -4.26 -20.42
CA ARG A 237 11.08 -5.41 -19.53
C ARG A 237 12.52 -5.90 -19.48
N LEU A 238 13.12 -6.07 -20.65
CA LEU A 238 14.49 -6.59 -20.77
C LEU A 238 15.51 -5.64 -20.14
N GLU A 239 15.35 -4.34 -20.37
CA GLU A 239 16.19 -3.29 -19.77
C GLU A 239 16.04 -3.28 -18.23
N ALA A 240 14.81 -3.21 -17.72
CA ALA A 240 14.56 -3.20 -16.28
C ALA A 240 15.04 -4.49 -15.60
N GLY A 241 14.90 -5.63 -16.29
CA GLY A 241 15.39 -6.92 -15.85
C GLY A 241 16.92 -6.98 -15.77
N ALA A 242 17.63 -6.48 -16.79
CA ALA A 242 19.08 -6.40 -16.78
C ALA A 242 19.61 -5.52 -15.63
N VAL A 243 18.99 -4.36 -15.40
CA VAL A 243 19.33 -3.49 -14.24
C VAL A 243 19.07 -4.20 -12.91
N TYR A 244 17.94 -4.91 -12.80
CA TYR A 244 17.62 -5.70 -11.61
C TYR A 244 18.69 -6.75 -11.31
N VAL A 245 19.12 -7.51 -12.32
CA VAL A 245 20.16 -8.53 -12.16
C VAL A 245 21.50 -7.91 -11.79
N LEU A 246 21.88 -6.80 -12.44
CA LEU A 246 23.12 -6.09 -12.13
C LEU A 246 23.15 -5.64 -10.66
N ASN A 247 22.09 -5.00 -10.17
CA ASN A 247 21.98 -4.56 -8.79
C ASN A 247 22.03 -5.74 -7.81
N ARG A 248 21.29 -6.82 -8.11
CA ARG A 248 21.28 -8.04 -7.29
C ARG A 248 22.67 -8.67 -7.18
N LEU A 249 23.43 -8.74 -8.27
CA LEU A 249 24.79 -9.28 -8.26
C LEU A 249 25.76 -8.41 -7.45
N GLY A 250 25.59 -7.09 -7.48
CA GLY A 250 26.34 -6.16 -6.62
C GLY A 250 26.06 -6.35 -5.13
N GLU A 251 24.78 -6.49 -4.75
CA GLU A 251 24.35 -6.70 -3.36
C GLU A 251 24.80 -8.04 -2.76
N THR A 252 24.73 -9.11 -3.54
CA THR A 252 24.95 -10.48 -3.01
C THR A 252 26.44 -10.81 -2.84
N ASN A 253 27.30 -10.27 -3.71
CA ASN A 253 28.72 -10.64 -3.76
C ASN A 253 29.67 -9.47 -3.44
N GLY A 254 29.15 -8.26 -3.18
CA GLY A 254 29.96 -7.05 -2.96
C GLY A 254 30.78 -6.64 -4.20
N HIS A 255 30.40 -7.12 -5.37
CA HIS A 255 31.10 -6.81 -6.61
C HIS A 255 30.80 -5.36 -7.05
N VAL A 256 31.86 -4.62 -7.35
CA VAL A 256 31.75 -3.25 -7.91
C VAL A 256 31.52 -3.27 -9.43
N TYR A 257 31.75 -4.42 -10.07
CA TYR A 257 31.54 -4.66 -11.50
C TYR A 257 31.16 -6.12 -11.77
N VAL A 258 30.52 -6.40 -12.90
CA VAL A 258 30.14 -7.75 -13.33
C VAL A 258 30.57 -7.96 -14.79
N PRO A 259 31.19 -9.11 -15.15
CA PRO A 259 31.48 -9.42 -16.55
C PRO A 259 30.20 -9.43 -17.41
N MET A 260 30.25 -8.77 -18.57
CA MET A 260 29.10 -8.60 -19.47
C MET A 260 28.38 -9.92 -19.78
N ASP A 261 29.13 -10.97 -20.15
CA ASP A 261 28.56 -12.27 -20.49
C ASP A 261 27.86 -12.95 -19.31
N HIS A 262 28.31 -12.69 -18.08
CA HIS A 262 27.68 -13.20 -16.87
C HIS A 262 26.38 -12.46 -16.57
N LEU A 263 26.35 -11.13 -16.71
CA LEU A 263 25.13 -10.34 -16.60
C LEU A 263 24.07 -10.80 -17.62
N ILE A 264 24.46 -10.94 -18.89
CA ILE A 264 23.56 -11.38 -19.97
C ILE A 264 23.04 -12.80 -19.70
N ALA A 265 23.87 -13.69 -19.17
CA ALA A 265 23.46 -15.05 -18.80
C ALA A 265 22.36 -15.04 -17.74
N GLU A 266 22.65 -14.44 -16.60
CA GLU A 266 21.74 -14.40 -15.45
C GLU A 266 20.43 -13.66 -15.77
N ALA A 267 20.51 -12.57 -16.54
CA ALA A 267 19.33 -11.84 -16.99
C ALA A 267 18.50 -12.64 -18.00
N ALA A 268 19.12 -13.36 -18.94
CA ALA A 268 18.40 -14.24 -19.86
C ALA A 268 17.63 -15.34 -19.12
N ASP A 269 18.26 -15.95 -18.10
CA ASP A 269 17.64 -17.00 -17.29
C ASP A 269 16.48 -16.48 -16.44
N ILE A 270 16.65 -15.32 -15.79
CA ILE A 270 15.59 -14.71 -14.95
C ILE A 270 14.43 -14.20 -15.79
N LEU A 271 14.70 -13.67 -16.97
CA LEU A 271 13.69 -13.09 -17.86
C LEU A 271 13.04 -14.12 -18.77
N ASP A 272 13.58 -15.33 -18.85
CA ASP A 272 13.23 -16.34 -19.84
C ASP A 272 13.25 -15.77 -21.26
N ALA A 273 14.39 -15.16 -21.61
CA ALA A 273 14.56 -14.41 -22.85
C ALA A 273 15.86 -14.78 -23.59
N PRO A 274 15.91 -14.71 -24.93
CA PRO A 274 17.13 -14.99 -25.67
C PRO A 274 18.27 -14.03 -25.27
N ARG A 275 19.47 -14.58 -25.05
CA ARG A 275 20.69 -13.81 -24.70
C ARG A 275 20.95 -12.63 -25.65
N ALA A 276 20.67 -12.80 -26.94
CA ALA A 276 20.84 -11.74 -27.93
C ALA A 276 19.96 -10.52 -27.63
N ARG A 277 18.69 -10.73 -27.27
CA ARG A 277 17.74 -9.67 -26.93
C ARG A 277 18.12 -8.96 -25.63
N VAL A 278 18.62 -9.72 -24.64
CA VAL A 278 19.16 -9.14 -23.40
C VAL A 278 20.42 -8.32 -23.70
N GLY A 279 21.31 -8.79 -24.58
CA GLY A 279 22.48 -8.04 -25.03
C GLY A 279 22.13 -6.72 -25.70
N GLU A 280 21.10 -6.70 -26.55
CA GLU A 280 20.56 -5.47 -27.15
C GLU A 280 20.04 -4.50 -26.08
N ALA A 281 19.33 -5.01 -25.07
CA ALA A 281 18.84 -4.21 -23.95
C ALA A 281 19.99 -3.60 -23.13
N VAL A 282 21.05 -4.37 -22.84
CA VAL A 282 22.23 -3.85 -22.14
C VAL A 282 22.96 -2.79 -22.97
N ALA A 283 23.07 -2.98 -24.29
CA ALA A 283 23.63 -1.96 -25.17
C ALA A 283 22.77 -0.68 -25.22
N SER A 284 21.45 -0.80 -25.12
CA SER A 284 20.53 0.34 -24.98
C SER A 284 20.76 1.09 -23.67
N LEU A 285 20.86 0.36 -22.54
CA LEU A 285 21.16 0.90 -21.22
C LEU A 285 22.53 1.60 -21.16
N GLN A 286 23.52 1.07 -21.90
CA GLN A 286 24.82 1.72 -22.04
C GLN A 286 24.70 3.06 -22.77
N LYS A 287 23.95 3.11 -23.87
CA LYS A 287 23.73 4.35 -24.63
C LYS A 287 22.98 5.42 -23.84
N SER A 288 22.05 5.02 -22.97
CA SER A 288 21.32 5.94 -22.11
C SER A 288 22.09 6.35 -20.84
N GLY A 289 23.23 5.71 -20.56
CA GLY A 289 24.06 5.96 -19.38
C GLY A 289 23.54 5.29 -18.10
N ALA A 290 22.51 4.45 -18.19
CA ALA A 290 21.98 3.68 -17.06
C ALA A 290 22.92 2.54 -16.62
N VAL A 291 23.76 2.05 -17.53
CA VAL A 291 24.81 1.06 -17.26
C VAL A 291 26.14 1.57 -17.81
N VAL A 292 27.21 1.45 -17.02
CA VAL A 292 28.57 1.78 -17.47
C VAL A 292 29.30 0.49 -17.83
N VAL A 293 29.97 0.49 -18.99
CA VAL A 293 30.77 -0.64 -19.48
C VAL A 293 32.21 -0.19 -19.63
N GLU A 294 33.12 -0.87 -18.94
CA GLU A 294 34.56 -0.61 -19.02
C GLU A 294 35.28 -1.83 -19.61
N THR A 295 36.23 -1.57 -20.51
CA THR A 295 37.14 -2.61 -20.99
C THR A 295 38.27 -2.77 -20.00
N LEU A 296 38.35 -3.92 -19.33
CA LEU A 296 39.49 -4.24 -18.47
C LEU A 296 40.73 -4.40 -19.35
N SER A 297 41.69 -3.48 -19.22
CA SER A 297 43.03 -3.66 -19.79
C SER A 297 43.64 -4.94 -19.22
N SER A 298 44.11 -5.86 -20.08
CA SER A 298 44.82 -7.06 -19.63
C SER A 298 45.96 -6.69 -18.67
N PRO A 299 46.23 -7.47 -17.62
CA PRO A 299 47.45 -7.29 -16.85
C PRO A 299 48.64 -7.45 -17.81
N PRO A 300 49.71 -6.65 -17.67
CA PRO A 300 50.87 -6.77 -18.54
C PRO A 300 51.40 -8.21 -18.48
N ALA A 301 51.55 -8.82 -19.65
CA ALA A 301 52.09 -10.17 -19.80
C ALA A 301 53.41 -10.27 -19.02
N GLY A 302 53.55 -11.35 -18.25
CA GLY A 302 54.68 -11.59 -17.37
C GLY A 302 56.02 -11.34 -18.06
N GLY A 303 56.85 -10.54 -17.40
CA GLY A 303 58.28 -10.51 -17.70
C GLY A 303 58.91 -11.81 -17.22
N GLU A 304 58.91 -12.83 -18.08
CA GLU A 304 60.00 -13.80 -18.07
C GLU A 304 61.24 -13.14 -18.71
N GLY A 305 62.38 -13.24 -18.02
CA GLY A 305 63.69 -13.00 -18.64
C GLY A 305 64.67 -12.26 -17.74
N GLY A 306 65.55 -13.01 -17.07
CA GLY A 306 66.76 -12.45 -16.46
C GLY A 306 67.47 -13.36 -15.46
N GLU A 307 67.92 -14.54 -15.90
CA GLU A 307 69.03 -15.25 -15.24
C GLU A 307 70.27 -14.35 -15.21
N SER A 308 70.89 -14.20 -14.05
CA SER A 308 72.35 -14.30 -13.77
C SER A 308 72.63 -14.01 -12.30
#